data_AF-A0A7S0TLK0-F1
#
_entry.id   AF-A0A7S0TLK0-F1
#
_cell.length_a   1.000
_cell.length_b   1.000
_cell.length_c   1.000
_cell.angle_alpha   90.00
_cell.angle_beta   90.00
_cell.angle_gamma   90.00
#
_symmetry.space_group_name_H-M   'P 1'
#
loop_
_entity.id
_entity.type
_entity.pdbx_description
1 polymer ?
#
loop_
_entity_poly.entity_id
_entity_poly.type
_entity_poly.pdbx_seq_one_letter_code
_entity_poly.pdbx_strand_id
1 'polypeptide(L)'
;YSVSMRLAGPYEYLAEMDGRKEREWLDKRRSHHGGSSYPLAFVEVMHISVGKIIDAGGDDSEEAVRLLRYLSLLHPAEIPVDLVPREWRPHLDLLQSQSLVMDAGESRRAVRMHSITQEVVRTHLMGHSREEMVGLAAEQLLTLVAGIDGGNPLTFFIGWMCEPHVQLLVENVGTEVPEACVEMLSILATGLGDFLSQIGGRFEEAMSLCRWVLEIQLKALGP
;
A
#
# COMPACT_ATOMS: atom_id res chain seq x y z
N TYR A 1 13.95 -17.30 -28.39
CA TYR A 1 14.86 -17.25 -27.23
C TYR A 1 14.02 -17.09 -25.98
N SER A 2 13.59 -18.20 -25.38
CA SER A 2 12.86 -18.21 -24.11
C SER A 2 13.87 -18.23 -22.98
N VAL A 3 14.15 -17.07 -22.38
CA VAL A 3 14.82 -17.05 -21.09
C VAL A 3 13.79 -17.51 -20.07
N SER A 4 13.92 -18.75 -19.63
CA SER A 4 13.26 -19.22 -18.42
C SER A 4 13.82 -18.40 -17.26
N MET A 5 13.13 -17.33 -16.88
CA MET A 5 13.34 -16.66 -15.61
C MET A 5 12.94 -17.66 -14.52
N ARG A 6 13.91 -18.43 -14.03
CA ARG A 6 13.79 -19.04 -12.71
C ARG A 6 13.68 -17.87 -11.74
N LEU A 7 12.52 -17.74 -11.08
CA LEU A 7 12.35 -16.85 -9.94
C LEU A 7 13.32 -17.36 -8.86
N ALA A 8 14.49 -16.73 -8.76
CA ALA A 8 15.46 -17.05 -7.72
C ALA A 8 14.79 -16.84 -6.35
N GLY A 9 14.91 -17.82 -5.46
CA GLY A 9 14.39 -17.70 -4.11
C GLY A 9 15.08 -16.55 -3.35
N PRO A 10 14.48 -15.99 -2.29
CA PRO A 10 15.08 -14.90 -1.51
C PRO A 10 16.52 -15.21 -1.06
N TYR A 11 16.79 -16.46 -0.68
CA TYR A 11 18.13 -16.93 -0.30
C TYR A 11 19.13 -17.02 -1.46
N GLU A 12 18.65 -17.30 -2.67
CA GLU A 12 19.50 -17.34 -3.87
C GLU A 12 19.86 -15.91 -4.32
N TYR A 13 18.89 -14.97 -4.25
CA TYR A 13 19.16 -13.54 -4.49
C TYR A 13 20.15 -12.96 -3.47
N LEU A 14 20.01 -13.32 -2.18
CA LEU A 14 20.95 -12.90 -1.14
C LEU A 14 22.36 -13.50 -1.33
N ALA A 15 22.46 -14.70 -1.89
CA ALA A 15 23.75 -15.33 -2.16
C ALA A 15 24.52 -14.65 -3.30
N GLU A 16 23.83 -14.04 -4.26
CA GLU A 16 24.45 -13.28 -5.36
C GLU A 16 24.95 -11.89 -4.94
N MET A 17 24.41 -11.34 -3.84
CA MET A 17 24.60 -9.95 -3.37
C MET A 17 25.91 -9.68 -2.58
N ASP A 18 26.92 -10.53 -2.68
CA ASP A 18 27.96 -10.65 -1.65
C ASP A 18 28.88 -9.42 -1.40
N GLY A 19 28.42 -8.47 -0.58
CA GLY A 19 29.17 -7.33 -0.03
C GLY A 19 29.36 -7.45 1.49
N ARG A 20 30.60 -7.49 1.97
CA ARG A 20 30.94 -7.67 3.42
C ARG A 20 30.27 -6.69 4.38
N LYS A 21 29.94 -5.47 3.93
CA LYS A 21 29.28 -4.45 4.76
C LYS A 21 27.80 -4.76 5.05
N GLU A 22 27.13 -5.43 4.12
CA GLU A 22 25.72 -5.78 4.26
C GLU A 22 25.55 -6.93 5.26
N ARG A 23 26.46 -7.92 5.25
CA ARG A 23 26.44 -9.03 6.22
C ARG A 23 26.60 -8.62 7.68
N GLU A 24 27.49 -7.67 7.99
CA GLU A 24 27.68 -7.16 9.36
C GLU A 24 26.48 -6.38 9.90
N TRP A 25 25.73 -5.72 9.01
CA TRP A 25 24.47 -5.06 9.37
C TRP A 25 23.34 -6.07 9.62
N LEU A 26 23.27 -7.11 8.78
CA LEU A 26 22.26 -8.18 8.86
C LEU A 26 22.33 -8.97 10.18
N ASP A 27 23.53 -9.29 10.66
CA ASP A 27 23.70 -10.07 11.90
C ASP A 27 23.25 -9.31 13.16
N LYS A 28 23.26 -7.97 13.16
CA LYS A 28 22.82 -7.16 14.31
C LYS A 28 21.30 -7.20 14.55
N ARG A 29 20.48 -7.45 13.50
CA ARG A 29 19.02 -7.36 13.58
C ARG A 29 18.28 -8.70 13.71
N ARG A 30 18.95 -9.83 13.45
CA ARG A 30 18.39 -11.17 13.64
C ARG A 30 18.00 -11.49 15.10
N SER A 31 18.57 -10.78 16.06
CA SER A 31 18.33 -10.97 17.50
C SER A 31 16.99 -10.44 18.03
N HIS A 32 16.18 -9.74 17.21
CA HIS A 32 15.00 -8.99 17.70
C HIS A 32 13.62 -9.43 17.17
N HIS A 33 13.50 -10.51 16.36
CA HIS A 33 12.30 -10.73 15.53
C HIS A 33 11.57 -12.07 15.77
N GLY A 34 10.98 -12.26 16.95
CA GLY A 34 10.04 -13.35 17.21
C GLY A 34 8.61 -12.95 16.91
N GLY A 35 8.11 -13.20 15.69
CA GLY A 35 6.67 -13.07 15.39
C GLY A 35 6.24 -12.75 13.95
N SER A 36 7.14 -12.61 12.96
CA SER A 36 6.73 -12.21 11.60
C SER A 36 6.07 -13.35 10.81
N SER A 37 5.04 -13.02 10.01
CA SER A 37 4.33 -13.93 9.09
C SER A 37 5.17 -14.37 7.87
N TYR A 38 6.42 -13.93 7.77
CA TYR A 38 7.31 -14.19 6.63
C TYR A 38 8.75 -14.43 7.09
N PRO A 39 9.54 -15.20 6.30
CA PRO A 39 10.97 -15.39 6.55
C PRO A 39 11.75 -14.07 6.58
N LEU A 40 12.72 -13.97 7.50
CA LEU A 40 13.60 -12.80 7.63
C LEU A 40 14.30 -12.43 6.32
N ALA A 41 14.63 -13.42 5.48
CA ALA A 41 15.24 -13.19 4.17
C ALA A 41 14.45 -12.19 3.30
N PHE A 42 13.12 -12.12 3.42
CA PHE A 42 12.34 -11.12 2.69
C PHE A 42 12.61 -9.69 3.16
N VAL A 43 12.81 -9.49 4.47
CA VAL A 43 13.20 -8.18 5.04
C VAL A 43 14.58 -7.79 4.53
N GLU A 44 15.51 -8.74 4.47
CA GLU A 44 16.86 -8.53 3.96
C GLU A 44 16.84 -8.12 2.47
N VAL A 45 16.12 -8.85 1.62
CA VAL A 45 15.94 -8.53 0.20
C VAL A 45 15.30 -7.15 0.02
N MET A 46 14.26 -6.82 0.80
CA MET A 46 13.60 -5.52 0.71
C MET A 46 14.53 -4.37 1.08
N HIS A 47 15.32 -4.51 2.14
CA HIS A 47 16.29 -3.48 2.51
C HIS A 47 17.37 -3.30 1.44
N ILE A 48 17.83 -4.39 0.82
CA ILE A 48 18.77 -4.33 -0.30
C ILE A 48 18.16 -3.58 -1.49
N SER A 49 16.94 -3.94 -1.90
CA SER A 49 16.28 -3.28 -3.04
C SER A 49 16.02 -1.81 -2.78
N VAL A 50 15.63 -1.43 -1.56
CA VAL A 50 15.49 -0.03 -1.15
C VAL A 50 16.86 0.67 -1.09
N GLY A 51 17.90 0.00 -0.60
CA GLY A 51 19.27 0.52 -0.60
C GLY A 51 19.74 0.88 -2.00
N LYS A 52 19.50 0.00 -2.99
CA LYS A 52 19.82 0.26 -4.41
C LYS A 52 19.07 1.47 -4.97
N ILE A 53 17.81 1.68 -4.57
CA ILE A 53 17.03 2.86 -4.96
C ILE A 53 17.67 4.13 -4.40
N ILE A 54 18.03 4.12 -3.12
CA ILE A 54 18.67 5.26 -2.44
C ILE A 54 20.05 5.55 -3.03
N ASP A 55 20.85 4.51 -3.29
CA ASP A 55 22.20 4.62 -3.83
C ASP A 55 22.23 5.13 -5.28
N ALA A 56 21.13 5.00 -6.03
CA ALA A 56 20.99 5.61 -7.35
C ALA A 56 21.03 7.16 -7.28
N GLY A 57 20.74 7.74 -6.11
CA GLY A 57 20.90 9.16 -5.80
C GLY A 57 19.83 10.08 -6.39
N GLY A 58 19.67 11.26 -5.79
CA GLY A 58 18.77 12.33 -6.25
C GLY A 58 17.36 12.30 -5.63
N ASP A 59 16.59 13.36 -5.87
CA ASP A 59 15.22 13.53 -5.36
C ASP A 59 14.29 12.37 -5.79
N ASP A 60 14.55 11.78 -6.96
CA ASP A 60 13.81 10.62 -7.49
C ASP A 60 13.88 9.38 -6.59
N SER A 61 14.95 9.23 -5.81
CA SER A 61 15.15 8.07 -4.93
C SER A 61 14.26 8.14 -3.68
N GLU A 62 14.09 9.32 -3.10
CA GLU A 62 13.24 9.53 -1.93
C GLU A 62 11.77 9.41 -2.30
N GLU A 63 11.37 10.03 -3.41
CA GLU A 63 9.99 9.95 -3.92
C GLU A 63 9.60 8.52 -4.32
N ALA A 64 10.54 7.72 -4.86
CA ALA A 64 10.29 6.30 -5.10
C ALA A 64 10.04 5.50 -3.81
N VAL A 65 10.77 5.80 -2.74
CA VAL A 65 10.55 5.17 -1.43
C VAL A 65 9.22 5.62 -0.82
N ARG A 66 8.83 6.89 -0.97
CA ARG A 66 7.51 7.39 -0.57
C ARG A 66 6.39 6.68 -1.35
N LEU A 67 6.55 6.53 -2.66
CA LEU A 67 5.62 5.77 -3.49
C LEU A 67 5.52 4.30 -3.04
N LEU A 68 6.65 3.64 -2.74
CA LEU A 68 6.65 2.26 -2.24
C LEU A 68 5.84 2.14 -0.94
N ARG A 69 6.02 3.10 -0.03
CA ARG A 69 5.27 3.17 1.22
C ARG A 69 3.78 3.36 0.99
N TYR A 70 3.42 4.30 0.13
CA TYR A 70 2.04 4.57 -0.26
C TYR A 70 1.35 3.33 -0.86
N LEU A 71 1.99 2.67 -1.84
CA LEU A 71 1.44 1.47 -2.49
C LEU A 71 1.25 0.31 -1.50
N SER A 72 2.00 0.29 -0.39
CA SER A 72 1.84 -0.73 0.65
C SER A 72 0.55 -0.59 1.46
N LEU A 73 -0.14 0.55 1.38
CA LEU A 73 -1.43 0.79 2.05
C LEU A 73 -2.64 0.39 1.18
N LEU A 74 -2.43 0.14 -0.11
CA LEU A 74 -3.47 -0.17 -1.09
C LEU A 74 -3.57 -1.67 -1.36
N HIS A 75 -4.74 -2.16 -1.78
CA HIS A 75 -4.94 -3.57 -2.12
C HIS A 75 -3.91 -4.11 -3.15
N PRO A 76 -3.24 -5.25 -2.90
CA PRO A 76 -2.05 -5.69 -3.65
C PRO A 76 -2.30 -6.13 -5.09
N ALA A 77 -3.51 -6.62 -5.41
CA ALA A 77 -3.75 -7.36 -6.64
C ALA A 77 -3.86 -6.47 -7.89
N GLU A 78 -4.46 -5.30 -7.75
CA GLU A 78 -4.76 -4.41 -8.87
C GLU A 78 -4.90 -2.98 -8.32
N ILE A 79 -3.80 -2.22 -8.35
CA ILE A 79 -3.73 -0.82 -7.94
C ILE A 79 -3.82 0.03 -9.21
N PRO A 80 -4.96 0.66 -9.51
CA PRO A 80 -5.06 1.60 -10.60
C PRO A 80 -3.96 2.66 -10.54
N VAL A 81 -3.33 2.95 -11.68
CA VAL A 81 -2.35 4.05 -11.79
C VAL A 81 -3.03 5.40 -11.47
N ASP A 82 -4.36 5.47 -11.62
CA ASP A 82 -5.12 6.67 -11.24
C ASP A 82 -5.23 6.93 -9.75
N LEU A 83 -4.97 5.93 -8.90
CA LEU A 83 -4.76 6.14 -7.46
C LEU A 83 -3.39 6.74 -7.14
N VAL A 84 -2.40 6.55 -8.01
CA VAL A 84 -1.05 7.06 -7.77
C VAL A 84 -1.01 8.56 -8.05
N PRO A 85 -0.54 9.39 -7.09
CA PRO A 85 -0.30 10.82 -7.30
C PRO A 85 0.47 11.06 -8.60
N ARG A 86 0.07 12.06 -9.37
CA ARG A 86 0.57 12.26 -10.75
C ARG A 86 2.08 12.49 -10.78
N GLU A 87 2.56 13.24 -9.81
CA GLU A 87 3.97 13.53 -9.54
C GLU A 87 4.79 12.27 -9.26
N TRP A 88 4.17 11.21 -8.73
CA TRP A 88 4.87 9.97 -8.36
C TRP A 88 4.86 8.90 -9.44
N ARG A 89 3.98 9.01 -10.44
CA ARG A 89 3.86 8.04 -11.53
C ARG A 89 5.21 7.76 -12.25
N PRO A 90 6.09 8.75 -12.49
CA PRO A 90 7.40 8.48 -13.08
C PRO A 90 8.29 7.51 -12.27
N HIS A 91 8.10 7.44 -10.95
CA HIS A 91 8.89 6.56 -10.07
C HIS A 91 8.42 5.09 -10.09
N LEU A 92 7.28 4.79 -10.73
CA LEU A 92 6.84 3.40 -10.93
C LEU A 92 7.86 2.58 -11.69
N ASP A 93 8.48 3.15 -12.73
CA ASP A 93 9.50 2.47 -13.53
C ASP A 93 10.72 2.07 -12.67
N LEU A 94 11.09 2.92 -11.71
CA LEU A 94 12.18 2.62 -10.78
C LEU A 94 11.81 1.46 -9.84
N LEU A 95 10.60 1.46 -9.28
CA LEU A 95 10.11 0.36 -8.44
C LEU A 95 9.98 -0.96 -9.23
N GLN A 96 9.57 -0.87 -10.50
CA GLN A 96 9.50 -2.02 -11.41
C GLN A 96 10.88 -2.57 -11.76
N SER A 97 11.88 -1.69 -11.97
CA SER A 97 13.27 -2.11 -12.22
C SER A 97 13.85 -2.95 -11.08
N GLN A 98 13.39 -2.71 -9.85
CA GLN A 98 13.77 -3.45 -8.65
C GLN A 98 12.83 -4.61 -8.31
N SER A 99 11.88 -4.93 -9.20
CA SER A 99 10.87 -5.98 -9.00
C SER A 99 10.02 -5.81 -7.73
N LEU A 100 9.89 -4.59 -7.23
CA LEU A 100 9.05 -4.27 -6.06
C LEU A 100 7.58 -4.12 -6.45
N VAL A 101 7.35 -3.68 -7.68
CA VAL A 101 6.03 -3.47 -8.29
C VAL A 101 6.04 -4.13 -9.67
N MET A 102 4.88 -4.60 -10.13
CA MET A 102 4.72 -5.20 -11.46
C MET A 102 3.49 -4.62 -12.17
N ASP A 103 3.44 -4.70 -13.50
CA ASP A 103 2.21 -4.40 -14.24
C ASP A 103 1.10 -5.40 -13.85
N ALA A 104 -0.09 -4.88 -13.58
CA ALA A 104 -1.31 -5.68 -13.41
C ALA A 104 -1.99 -5.82 -14.78
N GLY A 105 -1.50 -6.77 -15.57
CA GLY A 105 -2.04 -7.09 -16.90
C GLY A 105 -1.42 -6.27 -18.03
N GLU A 106 -1.97 -6.43 -19.24
CA GLU A 106 -1.37 -5.92 -20.49
C GLU A 106 -1.55 -4.41 -20.71
N SER A 107 -2.53 -3.80 -20.04
CA SER A 107 -2.93 -2.42 -20.33
C SER A 107 -2.07 -1.34 -19.64
N ARG A 108 -1.16 -1.72 -18.73
CA ARG A 108 -0.39 -0.82 -17.86
C ARG A 108 -1.23 0.23 -17.11
N ARG A 109 -2.54 0.00 -16.97
CA ARG A 109 -3.45 0.90 -16.25
C ARG A 109 -3.52 0.62 -14.76
N ALA A 110 -2.96 -0.50 -14.33
CA ALA A 110 -2.85 -0.88 -12.96
C ALA A 110 -1.48 -1.51 -12.71
N VAL A 111 -1.03 -1.41 -11.47
CA VAL A 111 0.16 -2.06 -10.95
C VAL A 111 -0.23 -3.01 -9.83
N ARG A 112 0.65 -3.95 -9.51
CA ARG A 112 0.48 -4.86 -8.38
C ARG A 112 1.75 -4.91 -7.55
N MET A 113 1.57 -5.12 -6.26
CA MET A 113 2.64 -5.27 -5.29
C MET A 113 2.42 -6.56 -4.54
N HIS A 114 3.46 -7.39 -4.41
CA HIS A 114 3.30 -8.66 -3.72
C HIS A 114 2.89 -8.43 -2.26
N SER A 115 1.95 -9.21 -1.74
CA SER A 115 1.41 -9.01 -0.39
C SER A 115 2.48 -9.05 0.71
N ILE A 116 3.47 -9.94 0.58
CA ILE A 116 4.63 -10.00 1.49
C ILE A 116 5.46 -8.71 1.41
N THR A 117 5.68 -8.17 0.20
CA THR A 117 6.42 -6.91 0.00
C THR A 117 5.69 -5.77 0.70
N GLN A 118 4.36 -5.69 0.55
CA GLN A 118 3.56 -4.68 1.23
C GLN A 118 3.67 -4.80 2.74
N GLU A 119 3.55 -6.02 3.27
CA GLU A 119 3.64 -6.25 4.71
C GLU A 119 5.00 -5.84 5.25
N VAL A 120 6.10 -6.26 4.60
CA VAL A 120 7.46 -5.84 4.99
C VAL A 120 7.59 -4.32 4.98
N VAL A 121 7.05 -3.63 3.97
CA VAL A 121 7.10 -2.17 3.89
C VAL A 121 6.30 -1.53 5.04
N ARG A 122 5.10 -2.01 5.32
CA ARG A 122 4.26 -1.52 6.44
C ARG A 122 4.93 -1.72 7.80
N THR A 123 5.52 -2.89 8.04
CA THR A 123 6.15 -3.22 9.33
C THR A 123 7.49 -2.52 9.51
N HIS A 124 8.33 -2.48 8.47
CA HIS A 124 9.76 -2.16 8.62
C HIS A 124 10.21 -0.87 7.95
N LEU A 125 9.46 -0.36 6.96
CA LEU A 125 9.89 0.77 6.15
C LEU A 125 9.01 2.00 6.31
N MET A 126 7.87 1.91 6.99
CA MET A 126 6.90 3.00 7.13
C MET A 126 7.37 4.13 8.05
N GLY A 127 8.14 3.79 9.10
CA GLY A 127 8.78 4.76 9.99
C GLY A 127 7.84 5.87 10.49
N HIS A 128 8.33 7.10 10.51
CA HIS A 128 7.55 8.29 10.91
C HIS A 128 6.59 8.80 9.83
N SER A 129 6.67 8.29 8.59
CA SER A 129 5.80 8.72 7.49
C SER A 129 4.42 8.06 7.49
N ARG A 130 4.10 7.21 8.47
CA ARG A 130 2.83 6.45 8.48
C ARG A 130 1.61 7.37 8.41
N GLU A 131 1.55 8.40 9.25
CA GLU A 131 0.42 9.34 9.29
C GLU A 131 0.25 10.07 7.95
N GLU A 132 1.35 10.59 7.41
CA GLU A 132 1.37 11.24 6.10
C GLU A 132 0.88 10.31 4.98
N MET A 133 1.39 9.08 4.93
CA MET A 133 1.02 8.11 3.89
C MET A 133 -0.45 7.67 3.99
N VAL A 134 -0.96 7.51 5.22
CA VAL A 134 -2.39 7.20 5.45
C VAL A 134 -3.26 8.37 5.00
N GLY A 135 -2.90 9.60 5.36
CA GLY A 135 -3.60 10.80 4.93
C GLY A 135 -3.67 10.90 3.41
N LEU A 136 -2.53 10.73 2.74
CA LEU A 136 -2.46 10.77 1.28
C LEU A 136 -3.27 9.66 0.60
N ALA A 137 -3.21 8.43 1.12
CA ALA A 137 -4.02 7.32 0.61
C ALA A 137 -5.52 7.59 0.74
N ALA A 138 -5.94 8.10 1.90
CA ALA A 138 -7.32 8.48 2.15
C ALA A 138 -7.78 9.61 1.21
N GLU A 139 -6.95 10.63 0.98
CA GLU A 139 -7.26 11.76 0.11
C GLU A 139 -7.47 11.32 -1.36
N GLN A 140 -6.56 10.49 -1.89
CA GLN A 140 -6.68 9.98 -3.26
C GLN A 140 -7.91 9.10 -3.43
N LEU A 141 -8.18 8.22 -2.47
CA LEU A 141 -9.37 7.36 -2.48
C LEU A 141 -10.65 8.20 -2.36
N LEU A 142 -10.68 9.21 -1.50
CA LEU A 142 -11.82 10.10 -1.31
C LEU A 142 -12.12 10.88 -2.59
N THR A 143 -11.10 11.39 -3.26
CA THR A 143 -11.23 12.11 -4.54
C THR A 143 -11.91 11.24 -5.60
N LEU A 144 -11.58 9.94 -5.67
CA LEU A 144 -12.22 9.02 -6.60
C LEU A 144 -13.65 8.65 -6.17
N VAL A 145 -13.86 8.32 -4.90
CA VAL A 145 -15.20 7.98 -4.36
C VAL A 145 -16.17 9.15 -4.53
N ALA A 146 -15.71 10.40 -4.37
CA ALA A 146 -16.51 11.59 -4.62
C ALA A 146 -16.94 11.76 -6.10
N GLY A 147 -16.27 11.07 -7.02
CA GLY A 147 -16.64 11.02 -8.44
C GLY A 147 -17.77 10.04 -8.76
N ILE A 148 -18.26 9.27 -7.79
CA ILE A 148 -19.40 8.37 -7.97
C ILE A 148 -20.68 9.20 -8.01
N ASP A 149 -21.39 9.16 -9.13
CA ASP A 149 -22.70 9.78 -9.30
C ASP A 149 -23.78 8.70 -9.24
N GLY A 150 -24.60 8.73 -8.19
CA GLY A 150 -25.72 7.80 -7.99
C GLY A 150 -26.75 7.80 -9.12
N GLY A 151 -26.84 8.90 -9.88
CA GLY A 151 -27.68 9.01 -11.08
C GLY A 151 -27.04 8.46 -12.36
N ASN A 152 -25.73 8.14 -12.33
CA ASN A 152 -24.97 7.71 -13.49
C ASN A 152 -24.28 6.34 -13.25
N PRO A 153 -24.91 5.23 -13.69
CA PRO A 153 -24.36 3.88 -13.54
C PRO A 153 -22.96 3.68 -14.14
N LEU A 154 -22.58 4.52 -15.13
CA LEU A 154 -21.24 4.45 -15.71
C LEU A 154 -20.15 4.86 -14.72
N THR A 155 -20.47 5.45 -13.58
CA THR A 155 -19.48 5.78 -12.54
C THR A 155 -19.36 4.71 -11.44
N PHE A 156 -20.26 3.72 -11.41
CA PHE A 156 -20.27 2.71 -10.34
C PHE A 156 -19.04 1.82 -10.32
N PHE A 157 -18.36 1.66 -11.47
CA PHE A 157 -17.07 0.94 -11.50
C PHE A 157 -16.03 1.57 -10.57
N ILE A 158 -16.12 2.88 -10.30
CA ILE A 158 -15.20 3.57 -9.38
C ILE A 158 -15.36 3.02 -7.97
N GLY A 159 -16.61 2.88 -7.50
CA GLY A 159 -16.89 2.32 -6.18
C GLY A 159 -16.39 0.88 -6.03
N TRP A 160 -16.64 0.04 -7.04
CA TRP A 160 -16.16 -1.34 -7.04
C TRP A 160 -14.63 -1.46 -7.07
N MET A 161 -13.96 -0.56 -7.79
CA MET A 161 -12.51 -0.50 -7.82
C MET A 161 -11.93 0.02 -6.50
N CYS A 162 -12.50 1.07 -5.91
CA CYS A 162 -12.01 1.68 -4.68
C CYS A 162 -12.22 0.81 -3.44
N GLU A 163 -13.29 -0.01 -3.42
CA GLU A 163 -13.68 -0.81 -2.26
C GLU A 163 -12.53 -1.60 -1.61
N PRO A 164 -11.82 -2.51 -2.32
CA PRO A 164 -10.77 -3.30 -1.70
C PRO A 164 -9.62 -2.44 -1.15
N HIS A 165 -9.36 -1.27 -1.73
CA HIS A 165 -8.33 -0.35 -1.25
C HIS A 165 -8.76 0.37 0.03
N VAL A 166 -10.01 0.81 0.12
CA VAL A 166 -10.55 1.44 1.34
C VAL A 166 -10.60 0.42 2.47
N GLN A 167 -11.06 -0.80 2.21
CA GLN A 167 -11.07 -1.88 3.20
C GLN A 167 -9.67 -2.15 3.75
N LEU A 168 -8.67 -2.33 2.87
CA LEU A 168 -7.31 -2.59 3.32
C LEU A 168 -6.71 -1.39 4.07
N LEU A 169 -7.00 -0.15 3.66
CA LEU A 169 -6.54 1.05 4.37
C LEU A 169 -7.13 1.09 5.78
N VAL A 170 -8.45 0.86 5.91
CA VAL A 170 -9.17 0.80 7.18
C VAL A 170 -8.61 -0.30 8.09
N GLU A 171 -8.40 -1.51 7.56
CA GLU A 171 -7.80 -2.62 8.31
C GLU A 171 -6.38 -2.30 8.77
N ASN A 172 -5.56 -1.71 7.91
CA ASN A 172 -4.18 -1.36 8.23
C ASN A 172 -4.09 -0.29 9.30
N VAL A 173 -4.99 0.69 9.31
CA VAL A 173 -5.03 1.75 10.31
C VAL A 173 -5.64 1.25 11.62
N GLY A 174 -6.62 0.34 11.53
CA GLY A 174 -7.35 -0.17 12.68
C GLY A 174 -8.03 0.97 13.43
N THR A 175 -7.90 0.98 14.76
CA THR A 175 -8.49 2.03 15.61
C THR A 175 -7.49 3.09 16.07
N GLU A 176 -6.23 2.98 15.65
CA GLU A 176 -5.14 3.92 15.94
C GLU A 176 -5.01 4.93 14.80
N VAL A 177 -6.14 5.58 14.47
CA VAL A 177 -6.20 6.59 13.41
C VAL A 177 -5.49 7.86 13.89
N PRO A 178 -4.55 8.43 13.11
CA PRO A 178 -4.00 9.74 13.42
C PRO A 178 -5.11 10.78 13.50
N GLU A 179 -5.09 11.65 14.52
CA GLU A 179 -6.18 12.61 14.78
C GLU A 179 -6.50 13.47 13.54
N ALA A 180 -5.45 13.92 12.83
CA ALA A 180 -5.57 14.70 11.60
C ALA A 180 -6.27 13.95 10.44
N CYS A 181 -6.35 12.62 10.50
CA CYS A 181 -6.95 11.77 9.46
C CYS A 181 -8.37 11.30 9.81
N VAL A 182 -8.85 11.47 11.05
CA VAL A 182 -10.14 10.91 11.52
C VAL A 182 -11.31 11.38 10.68
N GLU A 183 -11.40 12.69 10.42
CA GLU A 183 -12.50 13.27 9.64
C GLU A 183 -12.49 12.73 8.21
N MET A 184 -11.35 12.81 7.52
CA MET A 184 -11.23 12.37 6.13
C MET A 184 -11.52 10.88 5.96
N LEU A 185 -10.97 10.03 6.84
CA LEU A 185 -11.24 8.60 6.81
C LEU A 185 -12.71 8.27 7.16
N SER A 186 -13.33 9.04 8.04
CA SER A 186 -14.77 8.90 8.34
C SER A 186 -15.62 9.20 7.11
N ILE A 187 -15.32 10.29 6.39
CA ILE A 187 -16.02 10.68 5.16
C ILE A 187 -15.82 9.60 4.09
N LEU A 188 -14.59 9.14 3.88
CA LEU A 188 -14.26 8.10 2.90
C LEU A 188 -15.02 6.79 3.18
N ALA A 189 -14.95 6.28 4.41
CA ALA A 189 -15.59 5.02 4.79
C ALA A 189 -17.13 5.13 4.76
N THR A 190 -17.69 6.28 5.15
CA THR A 190 -19.14 6.53 5.06
C THR A 190 -19.60 6.59 3.60
N GLY A 191 -18.90 7.34 2.75
CA GLY A 191 -19.24 7.46 1.33
C GLY A 191 -19.19 6.13 0.59
N LEU A 192 -18.17 5.30 0.87
CA LEU A 192 -18.12 3.94 0.34
C LEU A 192 -19.21 3.03 0.94
N GLY A 193 -19.49 3.15 2.24
CA GLY A 193 -20.57 2.40 2.90
C GLY A 193 -21.93 2.69 2.27
N ASP A 194 -22.23 3.95 2.00
CA ASP A 194 -23.46 4.37 1.31
C ASP A 194 -23.56 3.76 -0.09
N PHE A 195 -22.46 3.79 -0.86
CA PHE A 195 -22.40 3.14 -2.17
C PHE A 195 -22.67 1.63 -2.08
N LEU A 196 -22.01 0.92 -1.16
CA LEU A 196 -22.17 -0.53 -1.00
C LEU A 196 -23.59 -0.92 -0.57
N SER A 197 -24.21 -0.12 0.30
CA SER A 197 -25.58 -0.32 0.76
C SER A 197 -26.60 -0.07 -0.35
N GLN A 198 -26.52 1.10 -1.02
CA GLN A 198 -27.56 1.56 -1.94
C GLN A 198 -27.45 0.94 -3.34
N ILE A 199 -26.23 0.77 -3.84
CA ILE A 199 -25.96 0.28 -5.20
C ILE A 199 -25.52 -1.18 -5.19
N GLY A 200 -24.66 -1.53 -4.23
CA GLY A 200 -24.07 -2.86 -4.17
C GLY A 200 -24.94 -3.95 -3.56
N GLY A 201 -25.93 -3.58 -2.74
CA GLY A 201 -26.69 -4.54 -1.92
C GLY A 201 -25.84 -5.28 -0.89
N ARG A 202 -24.65 -4.75 -0.58
CA ARG A 202 -23.63 -5.33 0.30
C ARG A 202 -23.70 -4.71 1.68
N PHE A 203 -24.82 -5.00 2.34
CA PHE A 203 -25.18 -4.37 3.61
C PHE A 203 -24.22 -4.71 4.75
N GLU A 204 -23.68 -5.93 4.78
CA GLU A 204 -22.75 -6.34 5.85
C GLU A 204 -21.43 -5.56 5.77
N GLU A 205 -20.89 -5.40 4.56
CA GLU A 205 -19.67 -4.62 4.34
C GLU A 205 -19.89 -3.13 4.60
N ALA A 206 -21.03 -2.58 4.17
CA ALA A 206 -21.43 -1.22 4.52
C ALA A 206 -21.54 -1.01 6.04
N MET A 207 -22.20 -1.95 6.74
CA MET A 207 -22.32 -1.92 8.19
C MET A 207 -20.96 -2.02 8.90
N SER A 208 -20.04 -2.84 8.39
CA SER A 208 -18.69 -2.95 8.92
C SER A 208 -17.95 -1.61 8.86
N LEU A 209 -18.03 -0.91 7.72
CA LEU A 209 -17.45 0.43 7.56
C LEU A 209 -18.09 1.44 8.52
N CYS A 210 -19.42 1.48 8.61
CA CYS A 210 -20.12 2.38 9.53
C CYS A 210 -19.76 2.13 11.00
N ARG A 211 -19.63 0.86 11.41
CA ARG A 211 -19.19 0.51 12.77
C ARG A 211 -17.77 1.00 13.02
N TRP A 212 -16.87 0.79 12.08
CA TRP A 212 -15.50 1.28 12.18
C TRP A 212 -15.45 2.81 12.32
N VAL A 213 -16.23 3.55 11.52
CA VAL A 213 -16.35 5.01 11.62
C VAL A 213 -16.81 5.44 13.02
N LEU A 214 -17.85 4.81 13.56
CA LEU A 214 -18.33 5.11 14.91
C LEU A 214 -17.26 4.86 15.97
N GLU A 215 -16.53 3.75 15.87
CA GLU A 215 -15.46 3.42 16.82
C GLU A 215 -14.34 4.47 16.81
N ILE A 216 -13.91 4.95 15.64
CA ILE A 216 -12.84 5.95 15.56
C ILE A 216 -13.32 7.32 16.03
N GLN A 217 -14.58 7.69 15.74
CA GLN A 217 -15.16 8.97 16.18
C GLN A 217 -15.35 8.99 17.69
N LEU A 218 -15.86 7.91 18.28
CA LEU A 218 -16.00 7.79 19.74
C LEU A 218 -14.65 7.88 20.46
N LYS A 219 -13.58 7.32 19.87
CA LYS A 219 -12.23 7.44 20.42
C LYS A 219 -11.67 8.86 20.33
N ALA A 220 -11.90 9.54 19.21
CA ALA A 220 -11.35 10.87 18.97
C ALA A 220 -12.13 11.99 19.70
N LEU A 221 -13.47 11.92 19.70
CA LEU A 221 -14.35 12.99 20.17
C LEU A 221 -14.96 12.72 21.55
N GLY A 222 -14.88 11.48 22.04
CA GLY A 222 -15.61 11.04 23.22
C GLY A 222 -17.06 10.61 22.91
N PRO A 223 -17.79 10.10 23.92
CA PRO A 223 -19.16 9.63 23.79
C PRO A 223 -20.22 10.75 23.69
#